data_AF-A0A7C2U7F3-F1
#
_entry.id   AF-A0A7C2U7F3-F1
#
_cell.length_a   1.000
_cell.length_b   1.000
_cell.length_c   1.000
_cell.angle_alpha   90.00
_cell.angle_beta   90.00
_cell.angle_gamma   90.00
#
_symmetry.space_group_name_H-M   'P 1'
#
loop_
_entity.id
_entity.type
_entity.pdbx_description
1 polymer ?
#
loop_
_entity_poly.entity_id
_entity_poly.type
_entity_poly.pdbx_seq_one_letter_code
_entity_poly.pdbx_strand_id
1 'polypeptide(L)'
;MLRDALYFKTESAVKMKYVRTLQCLASCAAFLMSAAPPAIAQSASPVDLDLVSEVNAIRAGQAIWVGLKFTVQKDWHIYWQNPGDSGQPPRAQWELPAGFRVGELQWPVPVRLGAGSVVDFGYDRDAMLLVRITPPATLPPGSSVTLSANVAWLMCRDICIPGKKRVALSLPVKVASERNVSHEALFTQARASLPLPIPRAWRATLAEDEDQFVLTVRTAKRETSAYFFPLDPGQIDHSAPQVLKPMAEGFRLSMRKSDQLLHRPKALRGVLVLRGGSGYSIQVALPPKNEPSREEVGMTRRFVNVAVILVVPFLAWSLAWAAKVGEPAPDFTATDSNAKTHRLADYKGKVVVLEWHNQGCPYVKKHYDSGNMPRLQKEWTSRGVIWLTVISSAPGKQGYVTPAQANEYVLKTNAAPTATLLDPEGT
;
A
#
# COMPACT_ATOMS: atom_id res chain seq x y z
N MET A 1 5.92 14.06 11.87
CA MET A 1 4.93 13.94 10.78
C MET A 1 5.66 14.29 9.48
N LEU A 2 6.27 13.31 8.80
CA LEU A 2 6.87 13.42 7.46
C LEU A 2 6.85 11.99 6.91
N ARG A 3 5.88 11.69 6.05
CA ARG A 3 5.58 10.32 5.59
C ARG A 3 5.71 10.15 4.07
N ASP A 4 6.32 11.13 3.41
CA ASP A 4 6.47 11.15 1.97
C ASP A 4 7.96 11.33 1.64
N ALA A 5 8.56 10.30 1.06
CA ALA A 5 9.91 10.37 0.52
C ALA A 5 9.91 11.32 -0.70
N LEU A 6 10.77 12.34 -0.66
CA LEU A 6 10.94 13.29 -1.74
C LEU A 6 12.38 13.24 -2.24
N TYR A 7 12.53 13.02 -3.55
CA TYR A 7 13.79 13.20 -4.27
C TYR A 7 13.88 14.67 -4.72
N PHE A 8 14.97 15.36 -4.39
CA PHE A 8 15.24 16.71 -4.86
C PHE A 8 16.45 16.74 -5.78
N LYS A 9 16.29 17.35 -6.96
CA LYS A 9 17.38 17.77 -7.86
C LYS A 9 17.45 19.29 -7.78
N THR A 10 18.58 19.84 -7.35
CA THR A 10 18.80 21.29 -7.31
C THR A 10 19.46 21.72 -8.63
N GLU A 11 18.74 22.46 -9.47
CA GLU A 11 19.30 23.04 -10.70
C GLU A 11 19.73 24.51 -10.49
N SER A 12 20.72 24.90 -11.29
CA SER A 12 21.61 26.04 -11.13
C SER A 12 21.28 27.19 -12.07
N ALA A 13 21.55 28.43 -11.65
CA ALA A 13 22.14 29.52 -12.44
C ALA A 13 22.44 30.67 -11.44
N VAL A 14 23.52 31.45 -11.48
CA VAL A 14 24.03 32.31 -12.57
C VAL A 14 25.49 32.68 -12.27
N LYS A 15 26.35 32.73 -13.30
CA LYS A 15 27.54 33.60 -13.33
C LYS A 15 27.24 34.77 -14.26
N MET A 16 27.39 36.01 -13.79
CA MET A 16 27.83 37.12 -14.65
C MET A 16 28.44 38.29 -13.87
N LYS A 17 29.50 38.83 -14.45
CA LYS A 17 30.41 39.85 -13.92
C LYS A 17 29.77 41.24 -13.92
N TYR A 18 30.09 42.02 -12.89
CA TYR A 18 29.82 43.46 -12.82
C TYR A 18 30.70 44.23 -13.81
N VAL A 19 30.08 45.06 -14.66
CA VAL A 19 30.71 46.25 -15.24
C VAL A 19 29.75 47.42 -15.02
N ARG A 20 30.23 48.43 -14.30
CA ARG A 20 29.58 49.74 -14.10
C ARG A 20 29.84 50.61 -15.32
N THR A 21 28.80 51.22 -15.91
CA THR A 21 28.87 52.61 -16.41
C THR A 21 27.48 53.22 -16.66
N LEU A 22 27.47 54.55 -16.58
CA LEU A 22 26.37 55.53 -16.47
C LEU A 22 25.39 55.64 -17.66
N GLN A 23 24.19 56.14 -17.32
CA GLN A 23 23.29 57.08 -18.02
C GLN A 23 22.95 56.88 -19.50
N CYS A 24 21.64 56.75 -19.80
CA CYS A 24 20.88 57.75 -20.55
C CYS A 24 19.37 57.45 -20.58
N LEU A 25 18.56 58.48 -20.34
CA LEU A 25 17.12 58.51 -20.57
C LEU A 25 16.82 58.52 -22.07
N ALA A 26 15.90 57.68 -22.56
CA ALA A 26 14.94 58.00 -23.63
C ALA A 26 14.02 56.79 -23.93
N SER A 27 12.71 57.07 -23.89
CA SER A 27 11.61 56.48 -24.68
C SER A 27 11.76 55.06 -25.24
N CYS A 28 11.03 54.10 -24.65
CA CYS A 28 10.40 53.01 -25.40
C CYS A 28 9.14 52.54 -24.66
N ALA A 29 8.02 53.22 -24.93
CA ALA A 29 6.70 52.63 -24.78
C ALA A 29 6.50 51.63 -25.92
N ALA A 30 6.81 50.35 -25.69
CA ALA A 30 6.49 49.28 -26.63
C ALA A 30 6.41 47.92 -25.90
N PHE A 31 5.24 47.28 -26.02
CA PHE A 31 5.01 45.84 -25.86
C PHE A 31 5.40 45.19 -24.51
N LEU A 32 4.49 45.32 -23.52
CA LEU A 32 4.27 44.26 -22.54
C LEU A 32 3.55 43.09 -23.25
N MET A 33 4.30 42.26 -23.99
CA MET A 33 3.82 40.90 -24.27
C MET A 33 3.81 40.15 -22.94
N SER A 34 2.62 39.92 -22.42
CA SER A 34 2.39 38.98 -21.32
C SER A 34 2.80 37.59 -21.80
N ALA A 35 4.07 37.23 -21.58
CA ALA A 35 4.52 35.86 -21.74
C ALA A 35 3.85 35.04 -20.64
N ALA A 36 2.75 34.36 -20.97
CA ALA A 36 2.17 33.37 -20.10
C ALA A 36 3.28 32.35 -19.73
N PRO A 37 3.51 32.05 -18.44
CA PRO A 37 4.50 31.06 -18.07
C PRO A 37 4.15 29.73 -18.75
N PRO A 38 5.14 28.97 -19.26
CA PRO A 38 4.88 27.70 -19.87
C PRO A 38 4.15 26.81 -18.86
N ALA A 39 2.97 26.33 -19.25
CA ALA A 39 2.25 25.34 -18.48
C ALA A 39 3.15 24.11 -18.35
N ILE A 40 3.67 23.85 -17.15
CA ILE A 40 4.38 22.61 -16.85
C ILE A 40 3.33 21.50 -17.00
N ALA A 41 3.44 20.72 -18.07
CA ALA A 41 2.60 19.56 -18.28
C ALA A 41 2.81 18.60 -17.10
N GLN A 42 1.80 18.47 -16.24
CA GLN A 42 1.79 17.48 -15.19
C GLN A 42 1.89 16.10 -15.86
N SER A 43 2.98 15.39 -15.63
CA SER A 43 3.18 14.05 -16.20
C SER A 43 1.97 13.18 -15.87
N ALA A 44 1.36 12.57 -16.88
CA ALA A 44 0.19 11.72 -16.70
C ALA A 44 0.50 10.61 -15.68
N SER A 45 -0.41 10.40 -14.73
CA SER A 45 -0.28 9.34 -13.73
C SER A 45 -0.15 7.98 -14.42
N PRO A 46 0.77 7.10 -13.97
CA PRO A 46 0.95 5.78 -14.58
C PRO A 46 -0.19 4.81 -14.27
N VAL A 47 -1.04 5.16 -13.31
CA VAL A 47 -2.31 4.49 -13.04
C VAL A 47 -3.42 5.54 -13.06
N ASP A 48 -4.43 5.31 -13.90
CA ASP A 48 -5.67 6.10 -13.88
C ASP A 48 -6.81 5.33 -13.22
N LEU A 49 -7.83 6.05 -12.77
CA LEU A 49 -8.98 5.50 -12.07
C LEU A 49 -10.29 6.14 -12.54
N ASP A 50 -11.24 5.31 -12.95
CA ASP A 50 -12.60 5.73 -13.28
C ASP A 50 -13.66 5.06 -12.39
N LEU A 51 -14.77 5.77 -12.16
CA LEU A 51 -15.98 5.19 -11.58
C LEU A 51 -17.00 4.94 -12.71
N VAL A 52 -17.29 3.67 -12.97
CA VAL A 52 -18.20 3.26 -14.04
C VAL A 52 -19.44 2.53 -13.49
N SER A 53 -20.55 2.64 -14.21
CA SER A 53 -21.84 2.05 -13.85
C SER A 53 -22.24 0.91 -14.76
N GLU A 54 -22.87 -0.12 -14.22
CA GLU A 54 -23.55 -1.15 -15.03
C GLU A 54 -24.88 -0.64 -15.62
N VAL A 55 -25.37 0.50 -15.14
CA VAL A 55 -26.67 1.08 -15.53
C VAL A 55 -26.53 2.54 -15.97
N ASN A 56 -27.38 2.96 -16.92
CA ASN A 56 -27.55 4.35 -17.34
C ASN A 56 -28.59 5.10 -16.52
N ALA A 57 -29.46 4.39 -15.79
CA ALA A 57 -30.47 4.98 -14.90
C ALA A 57 -30.72 4.06 -13.70
N ILE A 58 -30.99 4.64 -12.54
CA ILE A 58 -31.27 3.88 -11.31
C ILE A 58 -32.76 3.87 -10.98
N ARG A 59 -33.16 2.83 -10.26
CA ARG A 59 -34.50 2.68 -9.67
C ARG A 59 -34.37 2.65 -8.14
N ALA A 60 -35.31 3.28 -7.45
CA ALA A 60 -35.40 3.23 -5.99
C ALA A 60 -35.43 1.78 -5.48
N GLY A 61 -34.69 1.50 -4.39
CA GLY A 61 -34.57 0.19 -3.75
C GLY A 61 -33.84 -0.89 -4.56
N GLN A 62 -33.57 -0.69 -5.84
CA GLN A 62 -32.91 -1.67 -6.69
C GLN A 62 -31.40 -1.46 -6.66
N ALA A 63 -30.67 -2.42 -6.09
CA ALA A 63 -29.22 -2.37 -6.07
C ALA A 63 -28.61 -2.45 -7.47
N ILE A 64 -27.51 -1.72 -7.65
CA ILE A 64 -26.72 -1.66 -8.88
C ILE A 64 -25.27 -2.03 -8.58
N TRP A 65 -24.55 -2.45 -9.61
CA TRP A 65 -23.09 -2.55 -9.56
C TRP A 65 -22.48 -1.31 -10.17
N VAL A 66 -21.50 -0.77 -9.45
CA VAL A 66 -20.53 0.17 -10.00
C VAL A 66 -19.15 -0.45 -9.86
N GLY A 67 -18.14 0.08 -10.55
CA GLY A 67 -16.77 -0.38 -10.34
C GLY A 67 -15.76 0.73 -10.39
N LEU A 68 -14.74 0.56 -9.56
CA LEU A 68 -13.52 1.35 -9.58
C LEU A 68 -12.57 0.69 -10.58
N LYS A 69 -12.51 1.23 -11.79
CA LYS A 69 -11.69 0.71 -12.89
C LYS A 69 -10.33 1.39 -12.85
N PHE A 70 -9.31 0.63 -12.51
CA PHE A 70 -7.92 1.04 -12.58
C PHE A 70 -7.35 0.66 -13.94
N THR A 71 -6.81 1.62 -14.67
CA THR A 71 -6.02 1.36 -15.88
C THR A 71 -4.55 1.50 -15.53
N VAL A 72 -3.81 0.40 -15.68
CA VAL A 72 -2.45 0.26 -15.16
C VAL A 72 -1.48 0.21 -16.33
N GLN A 73 -0.58 1.20 -16.41
CA GLN A 73 0.45 1.21 -17.45
C GLN A 73 1.39 0.02 -17.31
N LYS A 74 1.98 -0.40 -18.43
CA LYS A 74 2.96 -1.49 -18.48
C LYS A 74 4.07 -1.27 -17.45
N ASP A 75 4.49 -2.37 -16.80
CA ASP A 75 5.53 -2.44 -15.75
C ASP A 75 5.14 -1.78 -14.41
N TRP A 76 3.98 -1.13 -14.32
CA TRP A 76 3.42 -0.67 -13.05
C TRP A 76 2.46 -1.71 -12.46
N HIS A 77 2.25 -1.64 -11.14
CA HIS A 77 1.25 -2.44 -10.46
C HIS A 77 0.57 -1.68 -9.33
N ILE A 78 -0.61 -2.16 -8.95
CA ILE A 78 -1.35 -1.78 -7.74
C ILE A 78 -1.61 -3.03 -6.88
N TYR A 79 -2.03 -2.84 -5.64
CA TYR A 79 -2.07 -3.93 -4.66
C TYR A 79 -3.44 -4.53 -4.42
N TRP A 80 -3.44 -5.82 -4.05
CA TRP A 80 -4.59 -6.56 -3.58
C TRP A 80 -4.88 -6.25 -2.10
N GLN A 81 -6.05 -6.68 -1.61
CA GLN A 81 -6.50 -6.43 -0.25
C GLN A 81 -5.48 -6.85 0.82
N ASN A 82 -4.86 -8.03 0.67
CA ASN A 82 -3.58 -8.30 1.30
C ASN A 82 -2.47 -7.90 0.32
N PRO A 83 -1.71 -6.83 0.58
CA PRO A 83 -0.72 -6.34 -0.38
C PRO A 83 0.56 -7.19 -0.39
N GLY A 84 0.73 -8.12 0.55
CA GLY A 84 1.98 -8.86 0.74
C GLY A 84 2.94 -8.12 1.67
N ASP A 85 4.22 -8.06 1.30
CA ASP A 85 5.30 -7.61 2.17
C ASP A 85 5.49 -6.09 2.21
N SER A 86 5.14 -5.31 1.19
CA SER A 86 5.54 -3.90 1.11
C SER A 86 4.48 -2.93 0.59
N GLY A 87 3.39 -3.46 0.04
CA GLY A 87 2.36 -2.65 -0.60
C GLY A 87 1.26 -2.07 0.29
N GLN A 88 0.33 -1.35 -0.33
CA GLN A 88 -0.91 -0.89 0.32
C GLN A 88 -2.11 -1.00 -0.62
N PRO A 89 -3.22 -1.61 -0.17
CA PRO A 89 -4.42 -1.77 -1.00
C PRO A 89 -5.10 -0.43 -1.28
N PRO A 90 -5.80 -0.31 -2.43
CA PRO A 90 -6.75 0.77 -2.67
C PRO A 90 -7.79 0.87 -1.55
N ARG A 91 -8.15 2.11 -1.19
CA ARG A 91 -9.22 2.41 -0.22
C ARG A 91 -10.14 3.46 -0.83
N ALA A 92 -11.45 3.22 -0.74
CA ALA A 92 -12.47 4.15 -1.20
C ALA A 92 -13.25 4.69 -0.01
N GLN A 93 -13.25 6.02 0.14
CA GLN A 93 -14.12 6.73 1.06
C GLN A 93 -15.32 7.25 0.26
N TRP A 94 -16.47 6.59 0.44
CA TRP A 94 -17.67 6.88 -0.32
C TRP A 94 -18.42 8.10 0.23
N GLU A 95 -18.82 8.97 -0.68
CA GLU A 95 -19.66 10.15 -0.46
C GLU A 95 -20.94 9.95 -1.26
N LEU A 96 -21.90 9.25 -0.65
CA LEU A 96 -23.17 8.91 -1.27
C LEU A 96 -24.30 9.82 -0.78
N PRO A 97 -25.35 10.05 -1.61
CA PRO A 97 -26.55 10.76 -1.16
C PRO A 97 -27.21 10.04 0.02
N ALA A 98 -27.98 10.79 0.80
CA ALA A 98 -28.66 10.25 1.98
C ALA A 98 -29.51 9.00 1.64
N GLY A 99 -29.44 7.99 2.50
CA GLY A 99 -30.19 6.74 2.36
C GLY A 99 -29.58 5.69 1.41
N PHE A 100 -28.54 6.03 0.65
CA PHE A 100 -27.79 5.03 -0.12
C PHE A 100 -26.91 4.18 0.80
N ARG A 101 -26.75 2.90 0.44
CA ARG A 101 -25.85 1.97 1.12
C ARG A 101 -24.80 1.43 0.16
N VAL A 102 -23.58 1.31 0.65
CA VAL A 102 -22.45 0.71 -0.06
C VAL A 102 -22.14 -0.68 0.51
N GLY A 103 -21.90 -1.64 -0.37
CA GLY A 103 -21.42 -2.97 -0.01
C GLY A 103 -19.90 -3.07 0.01
N GLU A 104 -19.39 -4.26 0.31
CA GLU A 104 -17.96 -4.55 0.28
C GLU A 104 -17.37 -4.48 -1.14
N LEU A 105 -16.11 -4.05 -1.24
CA LEU A 105 -15.33 -4.15 -2.48
C LEU A 105 -15.11 -5.63 -2.82
N GLN A 106 -15.40 -6.00 -4.06
CA GLN A 106 -15.13 -7.32 -4.61
C GLN A 106 -13.78 -7.29 -5.32
N TRP A 107 -12.87 -8.15 -4.88
CA TRP A 107 -11.48 -8.17 -5.33
C TRP A 107 -11.26 -9.27 -6.37
N PRO A 108 -10.77 -8.93 -7.57
CA PRO A 108 -10.30 -9.92 -8.53
C PRO A 108 -9.21 -10.82 -7.95
N VAL A 109 -9.05 -12.01 -8.54
CA VAL A 109 -7.94 -12.92 -8.22
C VAL A 109 -6.60 -12.19 -8.40
N PRO A 110 -5.74 -12.11 -7.37
CA PRO A 110 -4.48 -11.38 -7.46
C PRO A 110 -3.42 -12.18 -8.22
N VAL A 111 -2.36 -11.48 -8.62
CA VAL A 111 -1.09 -12.09 -9.05
C VAL A 111 -0.02 -11.92 -7.99
N ARG A 112 0.98 -12.80 -8.02
CA ARG A 112 2.19 -12.68 -7.22
C ARG A 112 3.14 -11.70 -7.91
N LEU A 113 3.51 -10.64 -7.21
CA LEU A 113 4.40 -9.58 -7.65
C LEU A 113 5.77 -9.74 -6.99
N GLY A 114 6.82 -9.33 -7.69
CA GLY A 114 8.20 -9.38 -7.19
C GLY A 114 8.89 -10.75 -7.29
N ALA A 115 10.20 -10.74 -7.04
CA ALA A 115 11.07 -11.90 -7.04
C ALA A 115 12.04 -11.84 -5.85
N GLY A 116 12.52 -13.01 -5.40
CA GLY A 116 13.43 -13.10 -4.27
C GLY A 116 12.72 -12.96 -2.92
N SER A 117 13.31 -12.14 -2.03
CA SER A 117 12.94 -12.05 -0.61
C SER A 117 11.72 -11.18 -0.32
N VAL A 118 11.21 -10.39 -1.26
CA VAL A 118 10.06 -9.51 -1.05
C VAL A 118 9.01 -9.84 -2.09
N VAL A 119 7.82 -10.16 -1.61
CA VAL A 119 6.71 -10.66 -2.41
C VAL A 119 5.46 -9.90 -2.05
N ASP A 120 4.86 -9.31 -3.07
CA ASP A 120 3.62 -8.57 -2.97
C ASP A 120 2.52 -9.29 -3.74
N PHE A 121 1.28 -8.89 -3.48
CA PHE A 121 0.11 -9.38 -4.20
C PHE A 121 -0.69 -8.21 -4.76
N GLY A 122 -1.13 -8.34 -6.00
CA GLY A 122 -1.79 -7.23 -6.66
C GLY A 122 -2.11 -7.49 -8.12
N TYR A 123 -2.02 -6.43 -8.92
CA TYR A 123 -2.43 -6.38 -10.31
C TYR A 123 -1.40 -5.57 -11.11
N ASP A 124 -0.79 -6.20 -12.11
CA ASP A 124 0.18 -5.62 -13.06
C ASP A 124 -0.48 -5.20 -14.39
N ARG A 125 -1.81 -5.20 -14.40
CA ARG A 125 -2.70 -4.94 -15.53
C ARG A 125 -3.97 -4.28 -15.00
N ASP A 126 -4.82 -3.82 -15.91
CA ASP A 126 -6.13 -3.25 -15.60
C ASP A 126 -6.91 -4.15 -14.63
N ALA A 127 -7.44 -3.52 -13.59
CA ALA A 127 -8.19 -4.19 -12.54
C ALA A 127 -9.45 -3.38 -12.21
N MET A 128 -10.55 -4.07 -11.95
CA MET A 128 -11.81 -3.44 -11.60
C MET A 128 -12.33 -4.00 -10.29
N LEU A 129 -12.45 -3.14 -9.28
CA LEU A 129 -13.06 -3.51 -8.01
C LEU A 129 -14.56 -3.24 -8.11
N LEU A 130 -15.37 -4.29 -8.11
CA LEU A 130 -16.83 -4.17 -8.15
C LEU A 130 -17.36 -3.82 -6.76
N VAL A 131 -18.38 -2.97 -6.71
CA VAL A 131 -19.05 -2.59 -5.48
C VAL A 131 -20.54 -2.44 -5.72
N ARG A 132 -21.31 -2.99 -4.78
CA ARG A 132 -22.77 -2.95 -4.83
C ARG A 132 -23.24 -1.67 -4.16
N ILE A 133 -24.01 -0.85 -4.87
CA ILE A 133 -24.65 0.35 -4.33
C ILE A 133 -26.16 0.10 -4.29
N THR A 134 -26.78 0.33 -3.13
CA THR A 134 -28.22 0.15 -2.95
C THR A 134 -28.88 1.50 -2.68
N PRO A 135 -29.69 2.02 -3.62
CA PRO A 135 -30.49 3.22 -3.39
C PRO A 135 -31.55 3.01 -2.29
N PRO A 136 -32.01 4.08 -1.63
CA PRO A 136 -33.13 4.00 -0.69
C PRO A 136 -34.42 3.55 -1.41
N ALA A 137 -35.39 3.07 -0.64
CA ALA A 137 -36.67 2.57 -1.16
C ALA A 137 -37.50 3.65 -1.89
N THR A 138 -37.22 4.93 -1.62
CA THR A 138 -37.86 6.08 -2.25
C THR A 138 -36.80 7.01 -2.85
N LEU A 139 -37.02 7.41 -4.10
CA LEU A 139 -36.26 8.45 -4.78
C LEU A 139 -37.21 9.27 -5.66
N PRO A 140 -37.06 10.60 -5.75
CA PRO A 140 -37.89 11.41 -6.65
C PRO A 140 -37.63 11.03 -8.12
N PRO A 141 -38.61 10.49 -8.87
CA PRO A 141 -38.44 10.21 -10.29
C PRO A 141 -38.13 11.49 -11.08
N GLY A 142 -37.28 11.40 -12.10
CA GLY A 142 -36.85 12.56 -12.90
C GLY A 142 -35.74 13.40 -12.25
N SER A 143 -35.35 13.09 -11.01
CA SER A 143 -34.13 13.65 -10.40
C SER A 143 -32.86 12.97 -10.94
N SER A 144 -31.70 13.56 -10.64
CA SER A 144 -30.39 12.95 -10.88
C SER A 144 -29.68 12.80 -9.54
N VAL A 145 -28.98 11.68 -9.35
CA VAL A 145 -28.15 11.44 -8.17
C VAL A 145 -26.68 11.37 -8.58
N THR A 146 -25.79 11.89 -7.73
CA THR A 146 -24.34 11.74 -7.91
C THR A 146 -23.81 10.74 -6.90
N LEU A 147 -23.15 9.70 -7.38
CA LEU A 147 -22.36 8.77 -6.57
C LEU A 147 -20.90 9.21 -6.65
N SER A 148 -20.23 9.40 -5.51
CA SER A 148 -18.83 9.83 -5.52
C SER A 148 -18.00 9.11 -4.46
N ALA A 149 -16.68 9.08 -4.68
CA ALA A 149 -15.72 8.53 -3.73
C ALA A 149 -14.36 9.23 -3.83
N ASN A 150 -13.70 9.43 -2.69
CA ASN A 150 -12.28 9.73 -2.64
C ASN A 150 -11.52 8.41 -2.54
N VAL A 151 -10.74 8.09 -3.57
CA VAL A 151 -10.00 6.84 -3.65
C VAL A 151 -8.51 7.12 -3.53
N ALA A 152 -7.85 6.39 -2.63
CA ALA A 152 -6.41 6.42 -2.44
C ALA A 152 -5.84 5.03 -2.69
N TRP A 153 -4.71 4.93 -3.37
CA TRP A 153 -4.01 3.68 -3.66
C TRP A 153 -2.49 3.89 -3.66
N LEU A 154 -1.75 2.80 -3.64
CA LEU A 154 -0.31 2.82 -3.88
C LEU A 154 -0.03 2.16 -5.24
N MET A 155 0.78 2.80 -6.07
CA MET A 155 1.21 2.24 -7.36
C MET A 155 2.74 2.17 -7.39
N CYS A 156 3.29 1.06 -7.86
CA CYS A 156 4.72 0.84 -7.82
C CYS A 156 5.29 0.29 -9.12
N ARG A 157 6.54 0.65 -9.36
CA ARG A 157 7.45 -0.01 -10.31
C ARG A 157 8.78 -0.23 -9.59
N ASP A 158 9.77 0.64 -9.80
CA ASP A 158 11.03 0.67 -9.05
C ASP A 158 10.88 1.38 -7.70
N ILE A 159 9.95 2.32 -7.67
CA ILE A 159 9.55 3.09 -6.49
C ILE A 159 8.03 3.03 -6.34
N CYS A 160 7.56 3.25 -5.12
CA CYS A 160 6.16 3.33 -4.80
C CYS A 160 5.69 4.77 -4.68
N ILE A 161 4.60 5.10 -5.38
CA ILE A 161 4.02 6.45 -5.43
C ILE A 161 2.56 6.38 -4.96
N PRO A 162 2.16 7.19 -3.96
CA PRO A 162 0.75 7.30 -3.57
C PRO A 162 -0.08 7.95 -4.67
N GLY A 163 -1.20 7.32 -5.05
CA GLY A 163 -2.23 7.87 -5.93
C GLY A 163 -3.47 8.28 -5.16
N LYS A 164 -4.10 9.38 -5.57
CA LYS A 164 -5.39 9.84 -5.03
C LYS A 164 -6.23 10.45 -6.15
N LYS A 165 -7.51 10.12 -6.22
CA LYS A 165 -8.47 10.72 -7.17
C LYS A 165 -9.86 10.73 -6.55
N ARG A 166 -10.56 11.86 -6.67
CA ARG A 166 -12.01 11.91 -6.44
C ARG A 166 -12.70 11.53 -7.74
N VAL A 167 -13.56 10.52 -7.68
CA VAL A 167 -14.36 10.06 -8.81
C VAL A 167 -15.83 10.32 -8.52
N ALA A 168 -16.58 10.66 -9.56
CA ALA A 168 -18.00 10.96 -9.45
C ALA A 168 -18.74 10.45 -10.70
N LEU A 169 -19.97 10.02 -10.50
CA LEU A 169 -20.85 9.50 -11.54
C LEU A 169 -22.27 10.01 -11.27
N SER A 170 -22.87 10.71 -12.23
CA SER A 170 -24.26 11.14 -12.17
C SER A 170 -25.17 10.15 -12.90
N LEU A 171 -26.24 9.71 -12.25
CA LEU A 171 -27.24 8.80 -12.83
C LEU A 171 -28.65 9.38 -12.66
N PRO A 172 -29.46 9.46 -13.72
CA PRO A 172 -30.87 9.81 -13.61
C PRO A 172 -31.66 8.74 -12.86
N VAL A 173 -32.68 9.18 -12.13
CA VAL A 173 -33.65 8.32 -11.45
C VAL A 173 -34.85 8.08 -12.36
N LYS A 174 -35.10 6.82 -12.69
CA LYS A 174 -36.25 6.38 -13.51
C LYS A 174 -37.09 5.34 -12.76
N VAL A 175 -38.29 5.10 -13.26
CA VAL A 175 -39.20 4.07 -12.72
C VAL A 175 -38.61 2.66 -12.88
N ALA A 176 -37.86 2.44 -13.95
CA ALA A 176 -37.12 1.21 -14.21
C ALA A 176 -35.62 1.50 -14.34
N SER A 177 -34.80 0.56 -13.86
CA SER A 177 -33.36 0.59 -14.08
C SER A 177 -33.06 0.31 -15.55
N GLU A 178 -32.09 1.02 -16.12
CA GLU A 178 -31.71 0.92 -17.53
C GLU A 178 -30.27 0.41 -17.63
N ARG A 179 -30.05 -0.74 -18.27
CA ARG A 179 -28.69 -1.29 -18.43
C ARG A 179 -27.83 -0.38 -19.28
N ASN A 180 -26.56 -0.26 -18.92
CA ASN A 180 -25.54 0.36 -19.76
C ASN A 180 -24.92 -0.71 -20.67
N VAL A 181 -25.42 -0.81 -21.90
CA VAL A 181 -24.94 -1.78 -22.89
C VAL A 181 -23.48 -1.57 -23.27
N SER A 182 -22.97 -0.32 -23.26
CA SER A 182 -21.56 -0.05 -23.55
C SER A 182 -20.60 -0.58 -22.47
N HIS A 183 -21.08 -0.85 -21.26
CA HIS A 183 -20.29 -1.41 -20.17
C HIS A 183 -20.53 -2.91 -19.92
N GLU A 184 -21.41 -3.58 -20.69
CA GLU A 184 -21.78 -4.97 -20.43
C GLU A 184 -20.58 -5.94 -20.46
N ALA A 185 -19.71 -5.80 -21.48
CA ALA A 185 -18.50 -6.61 -21.58
C ALA A 185 -17.53 -6.35 -20.40
N LEU A 186 -17.40 -5.09 -19.98
CA LEU A 186 -16.53 -4.69 -18.87
C LEU A 186 -16.97 -5.33 -17.55
N PHE A 187 -18.26 -5.26 -17.21
CA PHE A 187 -18.79 -5.88 -15.99
C PHE A 187 -18.80 -7.41 -16.06
N THR A 188 -18.97 -7.99 -17.25
CA THR A 188 -18.88 -9.43 -17.46
C THR A 188 -17.45 -9.92 -17.19
N GLN A 189 -16.44 -9.24 -17.73
CA GLN A 189 -15.03 -9.53 -17.49
C GLN A 189 -14.66 -9.34 -16.01
N ALA A 190 -15.12 -8.25 -15.38
CA ALA A 190 -14.85 -7.99 -13.97
C ALA A 190 -15.38 -9.12 -13.08
N ARG A 191 -16.60 -9.63 -13.33
CA ARG A 191 -17.14 -10.78 -12.60
C ARG A 191 -16.38 -12.08 -12.88
N ALA A 192 -15.97 -12.31 -14.11
CA ALA A 192 -15.19 -13.49 -14.47
C ALA A 192 -13.79 -13.51 -13.80
N SER A 193 -13.28 -12.33 -13.40
CA SER A 193 -12.02 -12.21 -12.68
C SER A 193 -12.13 -12.41 -11.16
N LEU A 194 -13.34 -12.48 -10.60
CA LEU A 194 -13.54 -12.71 -9.17
C LEU A 194 -13.24 -14.17 -8.78
N PRO A 195 -12.71 -14.40 -7.57
CA PRO A 195 -12.54 -15.76 -7.09
C PRO A 195 -13.89 -16.46 -6.89
N LEU A 196 -13.99 -17.69 -7.38
CA LEU A 196 -15.19 -18.53 -7.26
C LEU A 196 -15.27 -19.18 -5.87
N PRO A 197 -16.45 -19.51 -5.35
CA PRO A 197 -16.52 -20.43 -4.21
C PRO A 197 -15.93 -21.79 -4.60
N ILE A 198 -15.24 -22.46 -3.68
CA ILE A 198 -14.84 -23.86 -3.91
C ILE A 198 -16.10 -24.72 -4.19
N PRO A 199 -16.05 -25.66 -5.16
CA PRO A 199 -17.15 -26.59 -5.40
C PRO A 199 -17.55 -27.36 -4.15
N ARG A 200 -18.87 -27.57 -3.94
CA ARG A 200 -19.40 -28.28 -2.75
C ARG A 200 -18.85 -29.71 -2.57
N ALA A 201 -18.44 -30.35 -3.67
CA ALA A 201 -17.85 -31.70 -3.65
C ALA A 201 -16.40 -31.71 -3.14
N TRP A 202 -15.71 -30.57 -3.16
CA TRP A 202 -14.34 -30.48 -2.68
C TRP A 202 -14.30 -30.52 -1.16
N ARG A 203 -13.22 -31.09 -0.63
CA ARG A 203 -12.93 -31.06 0.81
C ARG A 203 -11.57 -30.46 1.03
N ALA A 204 -11.49 -29.51 1.95
CA ALA A 204 -10.23 -28.90 2.35
C ALA A 204 -10.01 -29.09 3.85
N THR A 205 -8.81 -29.51 4.22
CA THR A 205 -8.37 -29.62 5.60
C THR A 205 -7.04 -28.90 5.78
N LEU A 206 -6.82 -28.40 6.99
CA LEU A 206 -5.62 -27.67 7.33
C LEU A 206 -4.97 -28.37 8.53
N ALA A 207 -3.69 -28.68 8.38
CA ALA A 207 -2.84 -29.11 9.48
C ALA A 207 -1.75 -28.06 9.73
N GLU A 208 -1.18 -28.12 10.92
CA GLU A 208 -0.06 -27.30 11.32
C GLU A 208 1.06 -28.24 11.78
N ASP A 209 2.26 -28.01 11.26
CA ASP A 209 3.53 -28.56 11.75
C ASP A 209 4.29 -27.45 12.50
N GLU A 210 5.52 -27.67 12.97
CA GLU A 210 6.29 -26.65 13.69
C GLU A 210 6.47 -25.35 12.87
N ASP A 211 6.96 -25.45 11.64
CA ASP A 211 7.32 -24.31 10.77
C ASP A 211 6.34 -24.07 9.60
N GLN A 212 5.35 -24.93 9.40
CA GLN A 212 4.49 -24.92 8.21
C GLN A 212 3.00 -25.08 8.52
N PHE A 213 2.19 -24.53 7.64
CA PHE A 213 0.81 -24.94 7.45
C PHE A 213 0.72 -25.89 6.26
N VAL A 214 -0.06 -26.97 6.41
CA VAL A 214 -0.28 -27.96 5.34
C VAL A 214 -1.75 -27.95 4.96
N LEU A 215 -2.05 -27.33 3.83
CA LEU A 215 -3.39 -27.30 3.23
C LEU A 215 -3.57 -28.53 2.34
N THR A 216 -4.49 -29.41 2.69
CA THR A 216 -4.89 -30.54 1.84
C THR A 216 -6.21 -30.21 1.18
N VAL A 217 -6.26 -30.23 -0.16
CA VAL A 217 -7.49 -30.01 -0.92
C VAL A 217 -7.75 -31.23 -1.78
N ARG A 218 -8.87 -31.90 -1.54
CA ARG A 218 -9.42 -32.95 -2.39
C ARG A 218 -10.34 -32.32 -3.41
N THR A 219 -9.96 -32.40 -4.67
CA THR A 219 -10.78 -32.03 -5.83
C THR A 219 -11.33 -33.31 -6.48
N ALA A 220 -11.81 -33.25 -7.72
CA ALA A 220 -12.25 -34.43 -8.48
C ALA A 220 -11.16 -35.00 -9.40
N LYS A 221 -9.96 -34.38 -9.44
CA LYS A 221 -8.89 -34.73 -10.36
C LYS A 221 -7.52 -34.48 -9.74
N ARG A 222 -6.48 -35.06 -10.31
CA ARG A 222 -5.10 -34.75 -9.91
C ARG A 222 -4.76 -33.30 -10.28
N GLU A 223 -4.33 -32.51 -9.30
CA GLU A 223 -3.82 -31.15 -9.53
C GLU A 223 -2.29 -31.14 -9.42
N THR A 224 -1.64 -30.46 -10.36
CA THR A 224 -0.17 -30.37 -10.44
C THR A 224 0.37 -28.98 -10.22
N SER A 225 -0.51 -27.99 -10.08
CA SER A 225 -0.15 -26.59 -9.83
C SER A 225 -1.22 -25.97 -8.95
N ALA A 226 -0.79 -25.34 -7.87
CA ALA A 226 -1.64 -24.52 -7.02
C ALA A 226 -0.79 -23.44 -6.35
N TYR A 227 -1.39 -22.28 -6.12
CA TYR A 227 -0.81 -21.22 -5.30
C TYR A 227 -1.90 -20.63 -4.41
N PHE A 228 -1.59 -20.42 -3.15
CA PHE A 228 -2.49 -19.84 -2.16
C PHE A 228 -2.09 -18.40 -1.86
N PHE A 229 -3.00 -17.47 -2.15
CA PHE A 229 -2.88 -16.07 -1.76
C PHE A 229 -3.57 -15.86 -0.40
N PRO A 230 -2.83 -15.61 0.69
CA PRO A 230 -3.41 -15.45 2.01
C PRO A 230 -4.22 -14.15 2.07
N LEU A 231 -5.44 -14.20 2.58
CA LEU A 231 -6.24 -13.00 2.83
C LEU A 231 -5.76 -12.25 4.07
N ASP A 232 -5.30 -13.00 5.08
CA ASP A 232 -4.84 -12.44 6.35
C ASP A 232 -3.31 -12.23 6.31
N PRO A 233 -2.83 -11.01 6.58
CA PRO A 233 -1.39 -10.71 6.52
C PRO A 233 -0.61 -11.41 7.64
N GLY A 234 0.67 -11.67 7.37
CA GLY A 234 1.61 -12.20 8.38
C GLY A 234 1.37 -13.65 8.79
N GLN A 235 0.50 -14.40 8.10
CA GLN A 235 0.27 -15.81 8.42
C GLN A 235 1.33 -16.75 7.81
N ILE A 236 1.71 -16.50 6.56
CA ILE A 236 2.69 -17.30 5.83
C ILE A 236 3.85 -16.42 5.35
N ASP A 237 5.01 -17.03 5.13
CA ASP A 237 6.13 -16.37 4.47
C ASP A 237 5.86 -16.32 2.96
N HIS A 238 5.56 -15.13 2.44
CA HIS A 238 5.23 -14.93 1.02
C HIS A 238 6.41 -15.23 0.08
N SER A 239 7.66 -15.12 0.58
CA SER A 239 8.87 -15.36 -0.19
C SER A 239 9.29 -16.84 -0.23
N ALA A 240 8.87 -17.62 0.76
CA ALA A 240 9.09 -19.06 0.77
C ALA A 240 8.26 -19.76 -0.33
N PRO A 241 8.83 -20.73 -1.07
CA PRO A 241 8.06 -21.53 -2.01
C PRO A 241 6.91 -22.28 -1.34
N GLN A 242 5.74 -22.29 -1.97
CA GLN A 242 4.64 -23.16 -1.56
C GLN A 242 4.82 -24.53 -2.21
N VAL A 243 5.13 -25.55 -1.41
CA VAL A 243 5.52 -26.86 -1.92
C VAL A 243 4.27 -27.70 -2.15
N LEU A 244 3.96 -27.95 -3.43
CA LEU A 244 2.84 -28.78 -3.84
C LEU A 244 3.25 -30.25 -3.98
N LYS A 245 2.45 -31.14 -3.39
CA LYS A 245 2.50 -32.60 -3.58
C LYS A 245 1.18 -33.07 -4.19
N PRO A 246 1.15 -33.48 -5.48
CA PRO A 246 -0.07 -33.97 -6.10
C PRO A 246 -0.58 -35.25 -5.41
N MET A 247 -1.89 -35.41 -5.37
CA MET A 247 -2.56 -36.66 -4.98
C MET A 247 -3.32 -37.23 -6.18
N ALA A 248 -3.91 -38.43 -6.06
CA ALA A 248 -4.78 -38.97 -7.10
C ALA A 248 -5.98 -38.02 -7.37
N GLU A 249 -6.56 -37.47 -6.29
CA GLU A 249 -7.66 -36.52 -6.32
C GLU A 249 -7.31 -35.30 -5.45
N GLY A 250 -6.78 -34.26 -6.09
CA GLY A 250 -6.33 -33.03 -5.44
C GLY A 250 -4.83 -32.98 -5.14
N PHE A 251 -4.46 -32.30 -4.05
CA PHE A 251 -3.07 -32.01 -3.69
C PHE A 251 -2.90 -31.69 -2.19
N ARG A 252 -1.66 -31.73 -1.73
CA ARG A 252 -1.20 -31.11 -0.48
C ARG A 252 -0.30 -29.92 -0.79
N LEU A 253 -0.48 -28.82 -0.08
CA LEU A 253 0.29 -27.59 -0.24
C LEU A 253 0.88 -27.20 1.12
N SER A 254 2.20 -27.30 1.22
CA SER A 254 2.97 -26.87 2.38
C SER A 254 3.37 -25.41 2.23
N MET A 255 3.10 -24.59 3.24
CA MET A 255 3.37 -23.17 3.28
C MET A 255 4.14 -22.84 4.56
N ARG A 256 5.34 -22.27 4.43
CA ARG A 256 6.14 -21.82 5.59
C ARG A 256 5.36 -20.74 6.34
N LYS A 257 5.29 -20.86 7.67
CA LYS A 257 4.73 -19.83 8.54
C LYS A 257 5.58 -18.56 8.44
N SER A 258 4.93 -17.41 8.55
CA SER A 258 5.67 -16.15 8.59
C SER A 258 6.44 -16.04 9.89
N ASP A 259 7.64 -15.47 9.85
CA ASP A 259 8.33 -15.01 11.06
C ASP A 259 7.59 -13.82 11.73
N GLN A 260 6.57 -13.26 11.04
CA GLN A 260 5.65 -12.24 11.56
C GLN A 260 4.39 -12.85 12.21
N LEU A 261 4.27 -14.18 12.28
CA LEU A 261 3.09 -14.84 12.85
C LEU A 261 3.09 -14.69 14.38
N LEU A 262 2.41 -13.65 14.87
CA LEU A 262 2.34 -13.35 16.32
C LEU A 262 1.42 -14.30 17.10
N HIS A 263 0.36 -14.80 16.46
CA HIS A 263 -0.65 -15.64 17.10
C HIS A 263 -1.07 -16.77 16.16
N ARG A 264 -1.30 -17.96 16.72
CA ARG A 264 -1.83 -19.09 15.97
C ARG A 264 -3.22 -18.75 15.39
N PRO A 265 -3.43 -18.86 14.07
CA PRO A 265 -4.71 -18.51 13.46
C PRO A 265 -5.74 -19.61 13.73
N LYS A 266 -7.02 -19.22 13.80
CA LYS A 266 -8.14 -20.19 13.88
C LYS A 266 -8.47 -20.81 12.52
N ALA A 267 -8.08 -20.16 11.43
CA ALA A 267 -8.31 -20.60 10.06
C ALA A 267 -7.30 -19.92 9.13
N LEU A 268 -7.01 -20.55 7.98
CA LEU A 268 -6.45 -19.84 6.84
C LEU A 268 -7.58 -19.45 5.89
N ARG A 269 -7.59 -18.17 5.51
CA ARG A 269 -8.50 -17.60 4.51
C ARG A 269 -7.68 -17.08 3.35
N GLY A 270 -8.17 -17.23 2.13
CA GLY A 270 -7.43 -16.78 0.95
C GLY A 270 -8.06 -17.18 -0.36
N VAL A 271 -7.29 -16.97 -1.43
CA VAL A 271 -7.62 -17.37 -2.79
C VAL A 271 -6.66 -18.47 -3.22
N LEU A 272 -7.21 -19.64 -3.55
CA LEU A 272 -6.48 -20.76 -4.12
C LEU A 272 -6.55 -20.70 -5.64
N VAL A 273 -5.43 -20.51 -6.31
CA VAL A 273 -5.34 -20.52 -7.78
C VAL A 273 -4.80 -21.85 -8.25
N LEU A 274 -5.55 -22.55 -9.12
CA LEU A 274 -5.15 -23.83 -9.72
C LEU A 274 -4.61 -23.64 -11.14
N ARG A 275 -4.14 -24.73 -11.74
CA ARG A 275 -3.75 -24.77 -13.16
C ARG A 275 -4.89 -24.22 -14.05
N GLY A 276 -4.56 -23.29 -14.94
CA GLY A 276 -5.53 -22.61 -15.81
C GLY A 276 -5.98 -21.23 -15.31
N GLY A 277 -5.54 -20.82 -14.11
CA GLY A 277 -5.75 -19.46 -13.60
C GLY A 277 -7.06 -19.23 -12.87
N SER A 278 -7.92 -20.25 -12.74
CA SER A 278 -9.12 -20.15 -11.91
C SER A 278 -8.75 -20.00 -10.44
N GLY A 279 -9.19 -18.89 -9.83
CA GLY A 279 -9.05 -18.64 -8.39
C GLY A 279 -10.31 -19.03 -7.63
N TYR A 280 -10.11 -19.62 -6.45
CA TYR A 280 -11.19 -20.06 -5.57
C TYR A 280 -11.04 -19.45 -4.18
N SER A 281 -12.06 -18.77 -3.69
CA SER A 281 -12.15 -18.31 -2.30
C SER A 281 -12.26 -19.53 -1.38
N ILE A 282 -11.33 -19.64 -0.44
CA ILE A 282 -11.25 -20.77 0.48
C ILE A 282 -11.05 -20.25 1.91
N GLN A 283 -11.74 -20.90 2.85
CA GLN A 283 -11.55 -20.72 4.28
C GLN A 283 -11.49 -22.11 4.91
N VAL A 284 -10.38 -22.43 5.57
CA VAL A 284 -10.17 -23.74 6.18
C VAL A 284 -9.80 -23.54 7.64
N ALA A 285 -10.62 -24.08 8.53
CA ALA A 285 -10.38 -24.03 9.96
C ALA A 285 -9.11 -24.82 10.31
N LEU A 286 -8.30 -24.24 11.18
CA LEU A 286 -7.17 -24.94 11.79
C LEU A 286 -7.68 -25.63 13.06
N PRO A 287 -7.60 -26.96 13.18
CA PRO A 287 -8.02 -27.67 14.39
C PRO A 287 -7.29 -27.13 15.63
N PRO A 288 -7.91 -27.16 16.82
CA PRO A 288 -7.19 -26.85 18.06
C PRO A 288 -5.95 -27.74 18.19
N LYS A 289 -4.88 -27.25 18.83
CA LYS A 289 -3.79 -28.14 19.24
C LYS A 289 -4.39 -29.14 20.23
N ASN A 290 -4.09 -30.43 20.07
CA ASN A 290 -4.34 -31.40 21.12
C ASN A 290 -3.44 -31.01 22.30
N GLU A 291 -3.97 -30.24 23.24
CA GLU A 291 -3.31 -30.01 24.52
C GLU A 291 -3.64 -31.19 25.45
N PRO A 292 -2.66 -31.80 26.13
CA PRO A 292 -2.96 -32.64 27.28
C PRO A 292 -3.72 -31.79 28.32
N SER A 293 -4.76 -32.37 28.90
CA SER A 293 -5.66 -31.71 29.87
C SER A 293 -4.88 -30.95 30.93
N ARG A 294 -4.99 -29.61 30.94
CA ARG A 294 -4.51 -28.79 32.05
C ARG A 294 -5.64 -28.58 33.06
N GLU A 295 -5.39 -29.04 34.27
CA GLU A 295 -6.08 -28.62 35.49
C GLU A 295 -6.16 -27.09 35.57
N GLU A 296 -7.33 -26.61 35.98
CA GLU A 296 -7.61 -25.21 36.27
C GLU A 296 -6.69 -24.70 37.37
N VAL A 297 -5.76 -23.81 37.04
CA VAL A 297 -5.13 -22.92 38.03
C VAL A 297 -5.86 -21.60 37.98
N GLY A 298 -6.79 -21.44 38.93
CA GLY A 298 -7.51 -20.19 39.16
C GLY A 298 -6.55 -19.07 39.54
N MET A 299 -6.63 -17.95 38.81
CA MET A 299 -5.93 -16.72 39.16
C MET A 299 -6.95 -15.58 39.31
N THR A 300 -7.17 -15.21 40.56
CA THR A 300 -8.04 -14.14 41.03
C THR A 300 -7.54 -12.79 40.51
N ARG A 301 -8.32 -12.15 39.63
CA ARG A 301 -8.12 -10.74 39.24
C ARG A 301 -8.70 -9.80 40.31
N ARG A 302 -7.84 -8.98 40.92
CA ARG A 302 -8.25 -7.80 41.69
C ARG A 302 -8.43 -6.61 40.74
N PHE A 303 -9.58 -5.96 40.83
CA PHE A 303 -9.88 -4.69 40.20
C PHE A 303 -9.17 -3.55 40.96
N VAL A 304 -8.55 -2.62 40.23
CA VAL A 304 -8.09 -1.33 40.78
C VAL A 304 -8.69 -0.21 39.94
N ASN A 305 -9.19 0.79 40.67
CA ASN A 305 -10.05 1.88 40.24
C ASN A 305 -9.37 2.90 39.33
N VAL A 306 -10.23 3.50 38.51
CA VAL A 306 -10.05 4.69 37.67
C VAL A 306 -9.79 5.92 38.55
N ALA A 307 -8.82 6.74 38.15
CA ALA A 307 -8.72 8.15 38.53
C ALA A 307 -8.66 9.00 37.27
N VAL A 308 -9.64 9.89 37.13
CA VAL A 308 -9.76 10.91 36.08
C VAL A 308 -8.90 12.11 36.47
N ILE A 309 -8.03 12.57 35.58
CA ILE A 309 -7.36 13.87 35.69
C ILE A 309 -7.65 14.67 34.41
N LEU A 310 -8.29 15.82 34.62
CA LEU A 310 -8.53 16.89 33.64
C LEU A 310 -7.28 17.77 33.53
N VAL A 311 -6.76 17.98 32.31
CA VAL A 311 -5.93 19.17 31.97
C VAL A 311 -6.16 19.60 30.51
N VAL A 312 -6.84 20.75 30.39
CA VAL A 312 -6.75 21.91 29.45
C VAL A 312 -6.23 21.71 28.00
N PRO A 313 -6.93 22.25 26.97
CA PRO A 313 -6.47 22.26 25.59
C PRO A 313 -5.53 23.45 25.33
N PHE A 314 -4.29 23.19 24.91
CA PHE A 314 -3.48 24.17 24.19
C PHE A 314 -3.64 23.93 22.69
N LEU A 315 -4.49 24.74 22.04
CA LEU A 315 -4.47 24.91 20.60
C LEU A 315 -3.24 25.74 20.24
N ALA A 316 -2.19 25.07 19.74
CA ALA A 316 -1.21 25.67 18.87
C ALA A 316 -1.31 24.94 17.52
N TRP A 317 -1.88 25.61 16.52
CA TRP A 317 -1.79 25.20 15.13
C TRP A 317 -0.32 25.18 14.72
N SER A 318 0.27 24.01 14.57
CA SER A 318 1.40 23.85 13.65
C SER A 318 0.83 23.68 12.25
N LEU A 319 0.97 24.73 11.43
CA LEU A 319 0.84 24.62 9.98
C LEU A 319 2.01 23.78 9.47
N ALA A 320 1.90 22.46 9.55
CA ALA A 320 2.83 21.56 8.88
C ALA A 320 2.58 21.65 7.38
N TRP A 321 3.41 22.42 6.67
CA TRP A 321 3.46 22.41 5.22
C TRP A 321 3.91 21.02 4.79
N ALA A 322 3.03 20.26 4.14
CA ALA A 322 3.43 19.06 3.43
C ALA A 322 4.39 19.46 2.30
N ALA A 323 5.60 18.94 2.31
CA ALA A 323 6.58 19.20 1.26
C ALA A 323 6.00 18.71 -0.08
N LYS A 324 5.99 19.57 -1.10
CA LYS A 324 5.44 19.26 -2.42
C LYS A 324 6.56 18.85 -3.36
N VAL A 325 6.31 17.81 -4.15
CA VAL A 325 7.21 17.40 -5.24
C VAL A 325 7.41 18.58 -6.18
N GLY A 326 8.66 18.97 -6.42
CA GLY A 326 9.04 20.07 -7.31
C GLY A 326 9.31 21.41 -6.63
N GLU A 327 8.94 21.58 -5.36
CA GLU A 327 9.38 22.74 -4.55
C GLU A 327 10.77 22.47 -3.92
N PRO A 328 11.49 23.47 -3.39
CA PRO A 328 12.69 23.24 -2.61
C PRO A 328 12.40 22.40 -1.35
N ALA A 329 13.30 21.49 -1.01
CA ALA A 329 13.22 20.70 0.21
C ALA A 329 13.26 21.59 1.46
N PRO A 330 12.41 21.33 2.48
CA PRO A 330 12.59 21.93 3.78
C PRO A 330 13.97 21.59 4.32
N ASP A 331 14.67 22.59 4.84
CA ASP A 331 15.97 22.38 5.47
C ASP A 331 15.80 21.60 6.79
N PHE A 332 16.84 20.86 7.18
CA PHE A 332 16.90 20.18 8.47
C PHE A 332 18.32 20.19 9.01
N THR A 333 18.44 20.01 10.33
CA THR A 333 19.72 19.76 11.00
C THR A 333 19.55 18.54 11.89
N ALA A 334 20.43 17.55 11.77
CA ALA A 334 20.38 16.33 12.55
C ALA A 334 21.79 15.86 12.93
N THR A 335 21.89 15.10 14.01
CA THR A 335 23.15 14.50 14.47
C THR A 335 23.18 13.01 14.15
N ASP A 336 24.30 12.52 13.63
CA ASP A 336 24.48 11.11 13.32
C ASP A 336 24.97 10.28 14.52
N SER A 337 25.02 8.97 14.34
CA SER A 337 25.53 8.00 15.32
C SER A 337 27.03 8.15 15.63
N ASN A 338 27.75 9.04 14.95
CA ASN A 338 29.15 9.39 15.21
C ASN A 338 29.30 10.82 15.77
N ALA A 339 28.21 11.42 16.25
CA ALA A 339 28.14 12.78 16.77
C ALA A 339 28.48 13.88 15.75
N LYS A 340 28.42 13.59 14.46
CA LYS A 340 28.56 14.58 13.39
C LYS A 340 27.21 15.24 13.12
N THR A 341 27.21 16.56 12.98
CA THR A 341 26.02 17.31 12.57
C THR A 341 25.94 17.37 11.04
N HIS A 342 24.73 17.15 10.53
CA HIS A 342 24.38 17.16 9.12
C HIS A 342 23.27 18.18 8.87
N ARG A 343 23.48 19.12 7.95
CA ARG A 343 22.43 20.02 7.46
C ARG A 343 22.09 19.70 6.02
N LEU A 344 20.82 19.81 5.62
CA LEU A 344 20.47 19.59 4.21
C LEU A 344 21.19 20.59 3.29
N ALA A 345 21.35 21.83 3.76
CA ALA A 345 22.14 22.85 3.07
C ALA A 345 23.60 22.43 2.77
N ASP A 346 24.21 21.56 3.58
CA ASP A 346 25.58 21.06 3.36
C ASP A 346 25.69 20.17 2.12
N TYR A 347 24.55 19.69 1.60
CA TYR A 347 24.45 18.78 0.46
C TYR A 347 23.94 19.45 -0.82
N LYS A 348 23.97 20.78 -0.88
CA LYS A 348 23.55 21.55 -2.05
C LYS A 348 24.21 21.02 -3.34
N GLY A 349 23.39 20.80 -4.37
CA GLY A 349 23.85 20.25 -5.66
C GLY A 349 23.97 18.72 -5.70
N LYS A 350 23.73 18.01 -4.59
CA LYS A 350 23.72 16.54 -4.55
C LYS A 350 22.29 16.01 -4.45
N VAL A 351 22.10 14.76 -4.89
CA VAL A 351 20.89 14.01 -4.57
C VAL A 351 21.01 13.51 -3.14
N VAL A 352 20.00 13.77 -2.32
CA VAL A 352 19.91 13.31 -0.94
C VAL A 352 18.73 12.35 -0.81
N VAL A 353 18.96 11.20 -0.20
CA VAL A 353 17.94 10.20 0.14
C VAL A 353 17.80 10.14 1.65
N LEU A 354 16.56 10.28 2.14
CA LEU A 354 16.21 10.04 3.54
C LEU A 354 15.50 8.68 3.64
N GLU A 355 16.10 7.76 4.38
CA GLU A 355 15.58 6.40 4.57
C GLU A 355 15.24 6.17 6.03
N TRP A 356 13.95 6.18 6.39
CA TRP A 356 13.53 5.84 7.75
C TRP A 356 13.75 4.36 8.05
N HIS A 357 14.41 4.09 9.18
CA HIS A 357 14.86 2.77 9.57
C HIS A 357 14.37 2.38 10.97
N ASN A 358 13.92 1.14 11.09
CA ASN A 358 13.57 0.51 12.37
C ASN A 358 13.97 -0.96 12.34
N GLN A 359 15.08 -1.32 12.98
CA GLN A 359 15.59 -2.70 13.05
C GLN A 359 14.65 -3.71 13.74
N GLY A 360 13.62 -3.23 14.45
CA GLY A 360 12.58 -4.07 15.04
C GLY A 360 11.43 -4.37 14.10
N CYS A 361 11.27 -3.60 13.01
CA CYS A 361 10.21 -3.77 12.03
C CYS A 361 10.52 -5.00 11.13
N PRO A 362 9.66 -6.03 11.08
CA PRO A 362 9.92 -7.22 10.28
C PRO A 362 10.12 -6.94 8.78
N TYR A 363 9.47 -5.91 8.24
CA TYR A 363 9.66 -5.46 6.87
C TYR A 363 11.07 -4.94 6.63
N VAL A 364 11.56 -4.07 7.51
CA VAL A 364 12.93 -3.53 7.44
C VAL A 364 13.94 -4.68 7.56
N LYS A 365 13.75 -5.59 8.52
CA LYS A 365 14.61 -6.77 8.71
C LYS A 365 14.70 -7.58 7.43
N LYS A 366 13.56 -7.90 6.79
CA LYS A 366 13.54 -8.64 5.53
C LYS A 366 14.39 -7.99 4.45
N HIS A 367 14.31 -6.66 4.31
CA HIS A 367 15.06 -5.89 3.32
C HIS A 367 16.56 -5.76 3.61
N TYR A 368 16.95 -5.72 4.89
CA TYR A 368 18.34 -5.65 5.31
C TYR A 368 19.00 -7.03 5.34
N ASP A 369 18.33 -8.03 5.91
CA ASP A 369 18.81 -9.42 6.04
C ASP A 369 18.99 -10.08 4.66
N SER A 370 18.14 -9.75 3.68
CA SER A 370 18.31 -10.22 2.29
C SER A 370 19.32 -9.43 1.47
N GLY A 371 19.93 -8.37 2.03
CA GLY A 371 20.90 -7.53 1.33
C GLY A 371 20.31 -6.56 0.29
N ASN A 372 18.98 -6.47 0.16
CA ASN A 372 18.33 -5.56 -0.79
C ASN A 372 18.68 -4.10 -0.53
N MET A 373 18.50 -3.64 0.71
CA MET A 373 18.82 -2.25 1.09
C MET A 373 20.32 -1.98 1.13
N PRO A 374 21.15 -2.83 1.77
CA PRO A 374 22.61 -2.71 1.71
C PRO A 374 23.18 -2.56 0.29
N ARG A 375 22.70 -3.37 -0.66
CA ARG A 375 23.13 -3.29 -2.07
C ARG A 375 22.73 -1.97 -2.71
N LEU A 376 21.50 -1.50 -2.48
CA LEU A 376 20.98 -0.25 -3.03
C LEU A 376 21.74 0.96 -2.49
N GLN A 377 21.96 1.00 -1.17
CA GLN A 377 22.77 2.00 -0.50
C GLN A 377 24.17 2.05 -1.11
N LYS A 378 24.84 0.89 -1.25
CA LYS A 378 26.19 0.81 -1.84
C LYS A 378 26.22 1.28 -3.29
N GLU A 379 25.25 0.89 -4.11
CA GLU A 379 25.16 1.33 -5.51
C GLU A 379 25.06 2.85 -5.61
N TRP A 380 24.12 3.47 -4.89
CA TRP A 380 23.86 4.90 -5.05
C TRP A 380 24.90 5.78 -4.34
N THR A 381 25.39 5.36 -3.17
CA THR A 381 26.48 6.08 -2.51
C THR A 381 27.77 6.05 -3.33
N SER A 382 28.06 4.95 -4.04
CA SER A 382 29.19 4.89 -4.98
C SER A 382 29.08 5.88 -6.15
N ARG A 383 27.86 6.34 -6.45
CA ARG A 383 27.56 7.36 -7.49
C ARG A 383 27.45 8.77 -6.91
N GLY A 384 27.84 8.98 -5.65
CA GLY A 384 27.85 10.29 -5.01
C GLY A 384 26.50 10.77 -4.47
N VAL A 385 25.47 9.89 -4.43
CA VAL A 385 24.21 10.17 -3.72
C VAL A 385 24.49 10.17 -2.22
N ILE A 386 23.95 11.17 -1.51
CA ILE A 386 24.01 11.25 -0.06
C ILE A 386 22.85 10.45 0.52
N TRP A 387 23.15 9.33 1.18
CA TRP A 387 22.13 8.44 1.75
C TRP A 387 22.13 8.57 3.26
N LEU A 388 21.06 9.13 3.83
CA LEU A 388 20.92 9.35 5.26
C LEU A 388 19.88 8.38 5.80
N THR A 389 20.32 7.38 6.56
CA THR A 389 19.44 6.46 7.27
C THR A 389 18.96 7.13 8.54
N VAL A 390 17.65 7.28 8.73
CA VAL A 390 17.05 8.05 9.82
C VAL A 390 16.40 7.09 10.82
N ILE A 391 16.87 7.10 12.06
CA ILE A 391 16.23 6.36 13.16
C ILE A 391 15.55 7.35 14.09
N SER A 392 14.22 7.36 14.04
CA SER A 392 13.39 8.32 14.78
C SER A 392 12.45 7.66 15.80
N SER A 393 12.79 6.44 16.25
CA SER A 393 12.07 5.78 17.34
C SER A 393 12.44 6.41 18.69
N ALA A 394 11.45 6.77 19.49
CA ALA A 394 11.65 7.34 20.83
C ALA A 394 12.12 6.30 21.88
N PRO A 395 12.80 6.72 22.97
CA PRO A 395 13.20 5.83 24.05
C PRO A 395 12.04 4.95 24.57
N GLY A 396 12.30 3.65 24.73
CA GLY A 396 11.29 2.67 25.15
C GLY A 396 10.31 2.23 24.05
N LYS A 397 10.43 2.73 22.82
CA LYS A 397 9.67 2.25 21.64
C LYS A 397 10.51 1.29 20.80
N GLN A 398 9.83 0.38 20.10
CA GLN A 398 10.49 -0.54 19.16
C GLN A 398 11.29 0.24 18.12
N GLY A 399 12.56 -0.14 17.94
CA GLY A 399 13.48 0.49 16.99
C GLY A 399 14.37 1.57 17.58
N TYR A 400 14.16 1.99 18.83
CA TYR A 400 15.10 2.88 19.50
C TYR A 400 16.44 2.17 19.69
N VAL A 401 17.53 2.88 19.38
CA VAL A 401 18.90 2.40 19.53
C VAL A 401 19.80 3.52 20.03
N THR A 402 20.87 3.13 20.72
CA THR A 402 21.98 4.03 20.99
C THR A 402 22.85 4.23 19.74
N PRO A 403 23.70 5.27 19.69
CA PRO A 403 24.66 5.46 18.59
C PRO A 403 25.54 4.23 18.32
N ALA A 404 26.04 3.58 19.38
CA ALA A 404 26.85 2.37 19.27
C ALA A 404 26.06 1.20 18.65
N GLN A 405 24.82 0.99 19.08
CA GLN A 405 23.95 -0.05 18.51
C GLN A 405 23.59 0.22 17.05
N ALA A 406 23.38 1.49 16.67
CA ALA A 406 23.14 1.88 15.29
C ALA A 406 24.36 1.54 14.40
N ASN A 407 25.56 1.86 14.87
CA ASN A 407 26.81 1.56 14.16
C ASN A 407 27.06 0.05 14.05
N GLU A 408 26.82 -0.71 15.13
CA GLU A 408 26.93 -2.18 15.12
C GLU A 408 25.96 -2.80 14.10
N TYR A 409 24.73 -2.29 14.02
CA TYR A 409 23.73 -2.79 13.08
C TYR A 409 24.14 -2.55 11.61
N VAL A 410 24.71 -1.38 11.31
CA VAL A 410 25.24 -1.07 9.97
C VAL A 410 26.30 -2.09 9.56
N LEU A 411 27.24 -2.40 10.47
CA LEU A 411 28.28 -3.41 10.23
C LEU A 411 27.68 -4.81 10.04
N LYS A 412 26.79 -5.22 10.95
CA LYS A 412 26.15 -6.55 10.93
C LYS A 412 25.40 -6.83 9.62
N THR A 413 24.76 -5.81 9.07
CA THR A 413 23.92 -5.92 7.87
C THR A 413 24.66 -5.59 6.57
N ASN A 414 25.95 -5.24 6.64
CA ASN A 414 26.73 -4.71 5.52
C ASN A 414 26.08 -3.49 4.85
N ALA A 415 25.26 -2.73 5.59
CA ALA A 415 24.64 -1.51 5.12
C ALA A 415 25.71 -0.45 4.79
N ALA A 416 25.41 0.42 3.83
CA ALA A 416 26.36 1.42 3.33
C ALA A 416 25.74 2.83 3.21
N PRO A 417 25.05 3.36 4.24
CA PRO A 417 24.60 4.74 4.21
C PRO A 417 25.78 5.72 4.30
N THR A 418 25.57 6.96 3.87
CA THR A 418 26.51 8.05 4.11
C THR A 418 26.59 8.43 5.59
N ALA A 419 25.45 8.40 6.29
CA ALA A 419 25.37 8.60 7.74
C ALA A 419 24.07 7.98 8.29
N THR A 420 24.08 7.63 9.58
CA THR A 420 22.89 7.17 10.32
C THR A 420 22.47 8.25 11.31
N LEU A 421 21.42 8.99 10.99
CA LEU A 421 20.86 10.06 11.80
C LEU A 421 20.01 9.51 12.93
N LEU A 422 20.13 10.10 14.12
CA LEU A 422 19.33 9.76 15.30
C LEU A 422 18.42 10.93 15.67
N ASP A 423 17.11 10.68 15.68
CA ASP A 423 16.07 11.67 15.99
C ASP A 423 15.07 11.08 16.99
N PRO A 424 15.46 10.84 18.25
CA PRO A 424 14.60 10.22 19.24
C PRO A 424 13.36 11.06 19.61
N GLU A 425 13.34 12.33 19.23
CA GLU A 425 12.25 13.27 19.50
C GLU A 425 11.22 13.35 18.34
N GLY A 426 11.57 12.85 17.15
CA GLY A 426 10.68 12.82 15.99
C GLY A 426 10.49 14.18 15.31
N THR A 427 11.55 14.98 15.27
CA THR A 427 11.57 16.39 14.87
C THR A 427 11.59 16.64 13.37
#